data_AF-A0A8T4SEY1-F1
#
_entry.id   AF-A0A8T4SEY1-F1
#
_cell.length_a   1.000
_cell.length_b   1.000
_cell.length_c   1.000
_cell.angle_alpha   90.00
_cell.angle_beta   90.00
_cell.angle_gamma   90.00
#
_symmetry.space_group_name_H-M   'P 1'
#
loop_
_entity.id
_entity.type
_entity.pdbx_description
1 polymer ?
#
loop_
_entity_poly.entity_id
_entity_poly.type
_entity_poly.pdbx_seq_one_letter_code
_entity_poly.pdbx_strand_id
1 'polypeptide(L)' 'MLDKDKITQQAKKIMDNFMDALQKIEHKDIDFQVRREKNVRDDKATLNTNADFSERMLKNAPATKDNCILAEKKKW' A
#
# COMPACT_ATOMS: atom_id res chain seq x y z
N MET A 1 -5.35 -23.13 12.90
CA MET A 1 -6.27 -22.93 11.76
C MET A 1 -7.04 -21.64 12.05
N LEU A 2 -7.00 -20.63 11.16
CA LEU A 2 -7.76 -19.39 11.41
C LEU A 2 -9.26 -19.72 11.40
N ASP A 3 -9.97 -19.27 12.43
CA ASP A 3 -11.42 -19.35 12.52
C ASP A 3 -12.04 -18.26 11.62
N LYS A 4 -12.28 -18.65 10.36
CA LYS A 4 -12.76 -17.75 9.31
C LYS A 4 -14.10 -17.09 9.66
N ASP A 5 -14.95 -17.78 10.42
CA ASP A 5 -16.27 -17.27 10.79
C ASP A 5 -16.15 -16.16 11.82
N LYS A 6 -15.29 -16.34 12.83
CA LYS A 6 -14.97 -15.25 13.78
C LYS A 6 -14.40 -14.02 13.09
N ILE A 7 -13.49 -14.20 12.13
CA ILE A 7 -12.86 -13.09 11.41
C ILE A 7 -13.91 -12.32 10.59
N THR A 8 -14.78 -13.05 9.90
CA THR A 8 -15.87 -12.45 9.12
C THR A 8 -16.81 -11.63 10.00
N GLN A 9 -17.20 -12.18 11.16
CA GLN A 9 -18.06 -11.47 12.12
C GLN A 9 -17.41 -10.21 12.68
N GLN A 10 -16.12 -10.28 13.03
CA GLN A 10 -15.37 -9.13 13.53
C GLN A 10 -15.21 -8.05 12.46
N ALA A 11 -14.86 -8.43 11.23
CA ALA A 11 -14.74 -7.50 10.11
C ALA A 11 -16.06 -6.79 9.82
N LYS A 12 -17.17 -7.55 9.80
CA LYS A 12 -18.51 -6.97 9.63
C LYS A 12 -18.83 -5.95 10.72
N LYS A 13 -18.63 -6.32 11.99
CA LYS A 13 -18.88 -5.41 13.12
C LYS A 13 -18.08 -4.11 13.03
N ILE A 14 -16.82 -4.19 12.61
CA ILE A 14 -15.97 -3.00 12.43
C ILE A 14 -16.52 -2.11 11.31
N MET A 15 -16.90 -2.70 10.18
CA MET A 15 -17.46 -1.96 9.04
C MET A 15 -18.80 -1.31 9.38
N ASP A 16 -19.70 -2.05 10.04
CA ASP A 16 -21.01 -1.54 10.44
C ASP A 16 -20.84 -0.33 11.38
N ASN A 17 -20.00 -0.45 12.41
CA ASN A 17 -19.71 0.66 13.33
C ASN A 17 -19.10 1.88 12.62
N PHE A 18 -18.23 1.66 11.63
CA PHE A 18 -17.60 2.74 10.87
C PHE A 18 -18.63 3.48 10.01
N MET A 19 -19.50 2.75 9.32
CA MET A 19 -20.55 3.33 8.49
C MET A 19 -21.58 4.10 9.33
N ASP A 20 -21.98 3.55 10.48
CA ASP A 20 -22.88 4.20 11.42
C ASP A 20 -22.30 5.51 11.98
N ALA A 21 -20.98 5.57 12.18
CA ALA A 21 -20.29 6.77 12.59
C ALA A 21 -20.23 7.82 11.46
N LEU A 22 -19.97 7.39 10.22
CA LEU A 22 -19.94 8.27 9.05
C LEU A 22 -21.30 8.90 8.74
N GLN A 23 -22.39 8.16 8.89
CA GLN A 23 -23.76 8.67 8.65
C GLN A 23 -24.13 9.86 9.55
N LYS A 24 -23.47 10.01 10.70
CA LYS A 24 -23.71 11.11 11.65
C LYS A 24 -23.01 12.40 11.26
N ILE A 25 -22.15 12.38 10.25
CA ILE A 25 -21.38 13.54 9.81
C ILE A 25 -22.16 14.23 8.69
N GLU A 26 -22.37 15.54 8.81
CA GLU A 26 -22.91 16.34 7.71
C GLU A 26 -21.92 16.34 6.52
N HIS A 27 -22.37 15.83 5.38
CA HIS A 27 -21.61 15.93 4.14
C HIS A 27 -21.59 17.39 3.69
N LYS A 28 -20.47 18.06 3.94
CA LYS A 28 -20.15 19.33 3.29
C LYS A 28 -19.40 19.01 2.00
N ASP A 29 -19.79 19.65 0.90
CA ASP A 29 -18.99 19.68 -0.33
C ASP A 29 -17.72 20.50 -0.06
N ILE A 30 -16.77 19.89 0.65
CA ILE A 30 -15.45 20.45 0.88
C ILE A 30 -14.63 20.07 -0.33
N ASP A 31 -14.13 21.06 -1.07
CA ASP A 31 -13.18 20.84 -2.16
C ASP A 31 -11.86 20.32 -1.56
N PHE A 32 -11.77 18.99 -1.37
CA PHE A 32 -10.65 18.31 -0.71
C PHE A 32 -9.49 18.11 -1.68
N GLN A 33 -9.03 19.20 -2.30
CA GLN A 33 -7.85 19.19 -3.15
C GLN A 33 -6.82 20.20 -2.65
N VAL A 34 -5.61 19.71 -2.41
CA VAL A 34 -4.45 20.60 -2.31
C VAL A 34 -4.03 20.92 -3.73
N ARG A 35 -4.36 22.13 -4.21
CA ARG A 35 -3.86 22.61 -5.49
C ARG A 35 -2.33 22.75 -5.39
N ARG A 36 -1.63 21.93 -6.18
CA ARG A 36 -0.17 22.01 -6.32
C ARG A 36 0.14 22.58 -7.69
N GLU A 37 1.08 23.51 -7.75
CA GLU A 37 1.60 24.06 -9.02
C GLU A 37 2.28 22.98 -9.88
N LYS A 38 2.86 21.97 -9.21
CA LYS A 38 3.42 20.77 -9.84
C LYS A 38 2.84 19.54 -9.17
N ASN A 39 2.14 18.72 -9.94
CA ASN A 39 1.55 17.44 -9.54
C ASN A 39 2.14 16.24 -10.30
N VAL A 40 3.10 16.49 -11.19
CA VAL A 40 3.79 15.47 -11.98
C VAL A 40 5.30 15.60 -11.75
N ARG A 41 5.99 14.46 -11.76
CA ARG A 41 7.45 14.40 -11.69
C ARG A 41 8.03 14.87 -13.02
N ASP A 42 9.09 15.67 -12.97
CA ASP A 42 9.83 16.06 -14.19
C ASP A 42 10.57 14.84 -14.75
N ASP A 43 10.36 14.55 -16.03
CA ASP A 43 11.01 13.45 -16.75
C ASP A 43 12.53 13.64 -16.89
N LYS A 44 13.02 14.87 -16.70
CA LYS A 44 14.45 15.21 -16.73
C LYS A 44 15.17 14.97 -15.39
N ALA A 45 14.46 14.50 -14.36
CA ALA A 45 15.10 14.15 -13.10
C ALA A 45 16.14 13.04 -13.35
N THR A 46 17.42 13.39 -13.17
CA THR A 46 18.53 12.46 -13.29
C THR A 46 18.31 11.26 -12.37
N LEU A 47 18.52 10.06 -12.91
CA LEU A 47 18.67 8.83 -12.14
C LEU A 47 19.98 8.94 -11.34
N ASN A 48 19.96 9.71 -10.24
CA ASN A 48 20.97 9.61 -9.20
C ASN A 48 20.74 8.27 -8.50
N THR A 49 21.20 7.20 -9.14
CA THR A 49 21.08 5.84 -8.63
C THR A 49 22.00 5.74 -7.42
N ASN A 50 21.42 5.53 -6.24
CA ASN A 50 22.22 5.28 -5.06
C ASN A 50 22.92 3.92 -5.22
N ALA A 51 24.24 3.89 -5.12
CA ALA A 51 25.04 2.68 -5.33
C ALA A 51 24.66 1.55 -4.34
N ASP A 52 24.17 1.90 -3.16
CA ASP A 52 23.75 0.95 -2.12
C ASP A 52 22.31 0.43 -2.28
N PHE A 53 21.57 0.92 -3.28
CA PHE A 53 20.12 0.68 -3.38
C PHE A 53 19.78 -0.80 -3.47
N SER A 54 20.49 -1.52 -4.34
CA SER A 54 20.27 -2.95 -4.56
C SER A 54 20.53 -3.76 -3.28
N GLU A 55 21.59 -3.44 -2.55
CA GLU A 55 21.94 -4.11 -1.30
C GLU A 55 20.85 -3.89 -0.24
N ARG A 56 20.41 -2.64 -0.06
CA ARG A 56 19.35 -2.30 0.90
C ARG A 56 18.01 -2.96 0.56
N MET A 57 17.69 -3.04 -0.72
CA MET A 57 16.45 -3.64 -1.21
C MET A 57 16.44 -5.15 -0.95
N LEU A 58 17.55 -5.83 -1.26
CA LEU A 58 17.67 -7.28 -1.12
C LEU A 58 17.83 -7.74 0.34
N LYS A 59 18.39 -6.91 1.22
CA LYS A 59 18.55 -7.23 2.65
C LYS A 59 17.24 -7.62 3.35
N ASN A 60 16.12 -7.02 2.95
CA ASN A 60 14.81 -7.27 3.56
C ASN A 60 13.97 -8.30 2.78
N ALA A 61 14.49 -8.84 1.67
CA ALA A 61 13.73 -9.78 0.85
C ALA A 61 13.66 -11.16 1.53
N PRO A 62 12.49 -11.84 1.52
CA PRO A 62 12.32 -13.14 2.19
C PRO A 62 13.23 -14.25 1.66
N ALA A 63 13.55 -14.22 0.36
CA ALA A 63 14.44 -15.16 -0.29
C ALA A 63 15.17 -14.46 -1.42
N THR A 64 16.49 -14.59 -1.44
CA THR A 64 17.35 -14.03 -2.48
C THR A 64 18.34 -15.08 -2.97
N LYS A 65 18.76 -14.92 -4.22
CA LYS A 65 19.89 -15.66 -4.79
C LYS A 65 20.67 -14.70 -5.66
N ASP A 66 21.96 -14.59 -5.37
CA ASP A 66 22.83 -13.59 -5.98
C ASP A 66 22.21 -12.19 -5.81
N ASN A 67 22.02 -11.45 -6.90
CA ASN A 67 21.45 -10.11 -6.88
C ASN A 67 19.95 -10.10 -7.26
N CYS A 68 19.21 -11.19 -6.97
CA CYS A 68 17.83 -11.39 -7.39
C CYS A 68 16.93 -11.86 -6.22
N ILE A 69 15.65 -11.46 -6.26
CA ILE A 69 14.61 -12.02 -5.39
C ILE A 69 14.15 -13.35 -5.97
N LEU A 70 14.10 -14.39 -5.14
CA LEU A 70 13.54 -15.68 -5.52
C LEU A 70 12.02 -15.67 -5.32
N ALA A 71 11.28 -16.08 -6.35
CA ALA A 71 9.84 -16.27 -6.30
C ALA A 71 9.48 -17.65 -6.84
N GLU A 72 8.41 -18.24 -6.30
CA GLU A 72 7.88 -19.48 -6.83
C GLU A 72 7.34 -19.28 -8.25
N LYS A 73 7.77 -20.14 -9.17
CA LYS A 73 7.20 -20.15 -10.51
C LYS A 73 5.78 -20.72 -10.41
N LYS A 74 4.77 -19.91 -10.71
CA LYS A 74 3.40 -20.40 -10.89
C LYS A 74 3.43 -21.44 -12.03
N LYS A 75 2.95 -22.65 -11.77
CA LYS A 75 2.64 -23.60 -12.85
C LYS A 75 1.49 -22.96 -13.64
N TRP A 76 1.78 -22.53 -14.87
CA TRP A 76 0.74 -22.22 -15.85
C TRP A 76 0.16 -23.53 -16.38
#